data_AF-A0A653BXT7-F1
#
_entry.id   AF-A0A653BXT7-F1
#
_cell.length_a   1.000
_cell.length_b   1.000
_cell.length_c   1.000
_cell.angle_alpha   90.00
_cell.angle_beta   90.00
_cell.angle_gamma   90.00
#
_symmetry.space_group_name_H-M   'P 1'
#
loop_
_entity.id
_entity.type
_entity.pdbx_description
1 polymer ?
#
loop_
_entity_poly.entity_id
_entity_poly.type
_entity_poly.pdbx_seq_one_letter_code
_entity_poly.pdbx_strand_id
1 'polypeptide(L)'
;MELEAHYAECKDYKKPKVQDIEVKEKVLEPPMPVEKMRFLLAILLKKISAPERLQELGFDKKLFDDVLVESIKNSGREPCINSELTVGERLRKNVAILLEWTVPKSYMEKFKHERRSTEELLEELTS
;
A
#
# COMPACT_ATOMS: atom_id res chain seq x y z
N MET A 1 37.36 -15.48 -20.36
CA MET A 1 36.93 -16.76 -20.96
C MET A 1 37.61 -17.95 -20.26
N GLU A 2 37.81 -17.89 -18.94
CA GLU A 2 38.44 -18.98 -18.15
C GLU A 2 37.51 -19.51 -17.05
N LEU A 3 36.50 -18.73 -16.66
CA LEU A 3 35.53 -19.12 -15.64
C LEU A 3 34.54 -20.19 -16.15
N GLU A 4 34.13 -20.11 -17.42
CA GLU A 4 33.22 -21.09 -18.05
C GLU A 4 33.85 -22.47 -18.23
N ALA A 5 35.17 -22.53 -18.49
CA ALA A 5 35.90 -23.78 -18.61
C ALA A 5 35.99 -24.51 -17.26
N HIS A 6 36.18 -23.76 -16.17
CA HIS A 6 36.24 -24.34 -14.82
C HIS A 6 34.90 -24.94 -14.38
N TYR A 7 33.77 -24.35 -14.77
CA TYR A 7 32.44 -24.87 -14.43
C TYR A 7 32.08 -26.18 -15.17
N ALA A 8 32.73 -26.50 -16.29
CA ALA A 8 32.47 -27.71 -17.06
C ALA A 8 33.08 -28.98 -16.46
N GLU A 9 34.12 -28.85 -15.63
CA GLU A 9 34.85 -30.00 -15.05
C GLU A 9 34.35 -30.39 -13.65
N CYS A 10 33.43 -29.61 -13.07
CA CYS A 10 32.90 -29.88 -11.74
C CYS A 10 31.89 -31.05 -11.78
N LYS A 11 32.31 -32.23 -11.31
CA LYS A 11 31.48 -33.47 -11.28
C LYS A 11 30.16 -33.35 -10.50
N ASP A 12 30.02 -32.32 -9.66
CA ASP A 12 28.84 -32.07 -8.84
C ASP A 12 27.94 -30.94 -9.38
N TYR A 13 28.31 -30.29 -10.50
CA TYR A 13 27.51 -29.20 -11.06
C TYR A 13 26.31 -29.74 -11.84
N LYS A 14 25.12 -29.65 -11.24
CA LYS A 14 23.85 -29.81 -11.96
C LYS A 14 23.40 -28.43 -12.45
N LYS A 15 23.47 -28.20 -13.76
CA LYS A 15 22.88 -27.01 -14.40
C LYS A 15 21.40 -26.93 -13.99
N PRO A 16 20.95 -25.86 -13.31
CA PRO A 16 19.54 -25.72 -12.95
C PRO A 16 18.72 -25.70 -14.23
N LYS A 17 17.77 -26.62 -14.36
CA LYS A 17 16.75 -26.51 -15.41
C LYS A 17 15.95 -25.25 -15.08
N VAL A 18 16.05 -24.24 -15.93
CA VAL A 18 15.12 -23.11 -15.93
C VAL A 18 13.79 -23.70 -16.38
N GLN A 19 13.03 -24.22 -15.42
CA GLN A 19 11.64 -24.59 -15.62
C GLN A 19 10.88 -23.28 -15.66
N ASP A 20 10.00 -23.12 -16.64
CA ASP A 20 9.15 -21.96 -16.81
C ASP A 20 8.44 -21.63 -15.49
N ILE A 21 8.99 -20.65 -14.77
CA ILE A 21 8.33 -20.09 -13.61
C ILE A 21 7.21 -19.27 -14.20
N GLU A 22 5.99 -19.81 -14.20
CA GLU A 22 4.79 -18.98 -14.22
C GLU A 22 4.99 -17.94 -13.11
N VAL A 23 5.29 -16.71 -13.52
CA VAL A 23 5.41 -15.58 -12.62
C VAL A 23 3.99 -15.34 -12.11
N LYS A 24 3.60 -16.07 -11.06
CA LYS A 24 2.62 -15.55 -10.10
C LYS A 24 3.21 -14.22 -9.69
N GLU A 25 2.56 -13.16 -10.16
CA GLU A 25 2.80 -11.77 -9.82
C GLU A 25 3.28 -11.75 -8.38
N LYS A 26 4.59 -11.55 -8.19
CA LYS A 26 5.15 -11.42 -6.85
C LYS A 26 4.32 -10.32 -6.25
N VAL A 27 3.62 -10.63 -5.16
CA VAL A 27 3.10 -9.63 -4.24
C VAL A 27 4.33 -8.87 -3.79
N LEU A 28 4.68 -7.83 -4.57
CA LEU A 28 5.70 -6.87 -4.23
C LEU A 28 5.18 -6.31 -2.92
N GLU A 29 5.96 -6.52 -1.85
CA GLU A 29 5.73 -5.80 -0.61
C GLU A 29 5.43 -4.34 -0.97
N PRO A 30 4.36 -3.74 -0.41
CA PRO A 30 4.02 -2.37 -0.76
C PRO A 30 5.30 -1.53 -0.63
N PRO A 31 5.59 -0.62 -1.60
CA PRO A 31 6.85 0.13 -1.62
C PRO A 31 7.09 0.93 -0.33
N MET A 32 6.06 1.07 0.49
CA MET A 32 6.06 1.66 1.82
C MET A 32 5.73 0.61 2.91
N PRO A 33 6.48 0.58 4.04
CA PRO A 33 6.12 -0.21 5.21
C PRO A 33 4.73 0.14 5.75
N VAL A 34 3.98 -0.86 6.24
CA VAL A 34 2.60 -0.70 6.73
C VAL A 34 2.53 0.35 7.84
N GLU A 35 3.49 0.35 8.76
CA GLU A 35 3.57 1.28 9.88
C GLU A 35 3.75 2.72 9.39
N LYS A 36 4.57 2.94 8.36
CA LYS A 36 4.74 4.25 7.73
C LYS A 36 3.43 4.71 7.10
N MET A 37 2.72 3.82 6.40
CA MET A 37 1.43 4.14 5.78
C MET A 37 0.37 4.54 6.83
N ARG A 38 0.28 3.80 7.94
CA ARG A 38 -0.58 4.15 9.09
C ARG A 38 -0.23 5.51 9.68
N PHE A 39 1.06 5.79 9.85
CA PHE A 39 1.53 7.05 10.40
C PHE A 39 1.15 8.25 9.51
N LEU A 40 1.40 8.17 8.22
CA LEU A 40 1.05 9.24 7.28
C LEU A 40 -0.47 9.42 7.20
N LEU A 41 -1.25 8.33 7.16
CA LEU A 41 -2.71 8.42 7.24
C LEU A 41 -3.20 9.09 8.53
N ALA A 42 -2.56 8.81 9.67
CA ALA A 42 -2.91 9.44 10.93
C ALA A 42 -2.68 10.96 10.88
N ILE A 43 -1.59 11.40 10.25
CA ILE A 43 -1.33 12.82 9.97
C ILE A 43 -2.41 13.40 9.05
N LEU A 44 -2.72 12.70 7.95
CA LEU A 44 -3.71 13.16 6.98
C LEU A 44 -5.09 13.33 7.64
N LEU A 45 -5.56 12.33 8.37
CA LEU A 45 -6.85 12.39 9.08
C LEU A 45 -6.89 13.56 10.08
N LYS A 46 -5.80 13.80 10.81
CA LYS A 46 -5.67 14.97 11.70
C LYS A 46 -5.73 16.31 10.93
N LYS A 47 -5.15 16.38 9.74
CA LYS A 47 -5.18 17.58 8.88
C LYS A 47 -6.58 17.87 8.33
N ILE A 48 -7.34 16.84 7.95
CA ILE A 48 -8.61 17.00 7.20
C ILE A 48 -9.89 16.84 8.02
N SER A 49 -9.78 16.38 9.27
CA SER A 49 -10.95 16.10 10.13
C SER A 49 -11.00 17.02 11.34
N ALA A 50 -12.21 17.40 11.75
CA ALA A 50 -12.41 18.11 13.01
C ALA A 50 -12.05 17.21 14.22
N PRO A 51 -11.52 17.76 15.32
CA PRO A 51 -11.14 16.99 16.51
C PRO A 51 -12.28 16.12 17.07
N GLU A 52 -13.51 16.63 17.09
CA GLU A 52 -14.70 15.94 17.58
C GLU A 52 -14.98 14.70 16.72
N ARG A 53 -14.84 14.85 15.40
CA ARG A 53 -15.03 13.75 14.45
C ARG A 53 -13.98 12.65 14.61
N LEU A 54 -12.73 13.02 14.90
CA LEU A 54 -11.67 12.05 15.17
C LEU A 54 -11.96 11.28 16.47
N GLN A 55 -12.45 11.95 17.51
CA GLN A 55 -12.84 11.29 18.76
C GLN A 55 -14.00 10.31 18.56
N GLU A 56 -15.02 10.67 17.77
CA GLU A 56 -16.13 9.79 17.42
C GLU A 56 -15.67 8.52 16.69
N LEU A 57 -14.70 8.66 15.79
CA LEU A 57 -14.10 7.53 15.07
C LEU A 57 -13.28 6.62 16.00
N GLY A 58 -12.92 7.09 17.20
CA GLY A 58 -12.08 6.36 18.15
C GLY A 58 -10.59 6.53 17.86
N PHE A 59 -10.20 7.65 17.26
CA PHE A 59 -8.79 8.04 17.11
C PHE A 59 -8.10 8.02 18.49
N ASP A 60 -6.89 7.46 18.57
CA ASP A 60 -6.12 7.16 19.80
C ASP A 60 -6.73 6.11 20.76
N LYS A 61 -7.90 5.53 20.46
CA LYS A 61 -8.56 4.51 21.29
C LYS A 61 -8.72 3.15 20.62
N LYS A 62 -8.68 3.10 19.28
CA LYS A 62 -8.85 1.89 18.46
C LYS A 62 -7.62 1.66 17.59
N LEU A 63 -7.53 0.46 17.02
CA LEU A 63 -6.56 0.19 15.97
C LEU A 63 -6.82 1.14 14.80
N PHE A 64 -5.73 1.69 14.26
CA PHE A 64 -5.83 2.69 13.21
C PHE A 64 -6.56 2.16 11.96
N ASP A 65 -6.34 0.88 11.62
CA ASP A 65 -7.00 0.23 10.49
C ASP A 65 -8.55 0.21 10.68
N ASP A 66 -9.04 0.04 11.91
CA ASP A 66 -10.47 0.10 12.23
C ASP A 66 -11.01 1.54 12.13
N VAL A 67 -10.23 2.51 12.61
CA VAL A 67 -10.55 3.95 12.48
C VAL A 67 -10.66 4.34 11.01
N LEU A 68 -9.77 3.84 10.15
CA LEU A 68 -9.81 4.07 8.70
C LEU A 68 -11.06 3.46 8.06
N VAL A 69 -11.38 2.20 8.40
CA VAL A 69 -12.60 1.52 7.93
C VAL A 69 -13.85 2.33 8.31
N GLU A 70 -13.93 2.77 9.56
CA GLU A 70 -15.06 3.56 10.05
C GLU A 70 -15.13 4.93 9.37
N SER A 71 -13.98 5.59 9.15
CA SER A 71 -13.88 6.85 8.43
C SER A 71 -14.43 6.73 7.00
N ILE A 72 -14.07 5.65 6.29
CA ILE A 72 -14.56 5.37 4.94
C ILE A 72 -16.09 5.15 4.95
N LYS A 73 -16.61 4.33 5.87
CA LYS A 73 -18.07 4.12 6.01
C LYS A 73 -18.82 5.41 6.29
N ASN A 74 -18.30 6.21 7.21
CA ASN A 74 -18.85 7.51 7.59
C ASN A 74 -18.86 8.53 6.44
N SER A 75 -18.03 8.32 5.42
CA SER A 75 -18.01 9.11 4.20
C SER A 75 -18.98 8.60 3.12
N GLY A 76 -19.78 7.57 3.42
CA GLY A 76 -20.74 6.94 2.50
C GLY A 76 -20.10 5.95 1.52
N ARG A 77 -18.91 5.42 1.82
CA ARG A 77 -18.16 4.50 0.96
C ARG A 77 -18.06 3.11 1.56
N GLU A 78 -17.77 2.15 0.68
CA GLU A 78 -17.52 0.77 1.08
C GLU A 78 -16.03 0.54 1.33
N PRO A 79 -15.61 0.24 2.58
CA PRO A 79 -14.23 -0.13 2.88
C PRO A 79 -13.91 -1.55 2.41
N CYS A 80 -12.65 -1.77 2.06
CA CYS A 80 -12.11 -3.10 1.82
C CYS A 80 -11.93 -3.85 3.15
N ILE A 81 -12.80 -4.84 3.39
CA ILE A 81 -12.76 -5.73 4.57
C ILE A 81 -12.35 -7.17 4.22
N ASN A 82 -11.87 -7.41 2.99
CA ASN A 82 -11.49 -8.75 2.55
C ASN A 82 -10.36 -9.32 3.44
N SER A 83 -10.65 -10.42 4.12
CA SER A 83 -9.73 -11.14 5.01
C SER A 83 -8.71 -12.02 4.28
N GLU A 84 -8.93 -12.30 3.00
CA GLU A 84 -7.99 -13.05 2.15
C GLU A 84 -6.79 -12.19 1.73
N LEU A 85 -6.90 -10.86 1.83
CA LEU A 85 -5.80 -9.95 1.56
C LEU A 85 -4.86 -9.82 2.77
N THR A 86 -3.57 -9.64 2.49
CA THR A 86 -2.61 -9.25 3.51
C THR A 86 -3.00 -7.91 4.14
N VAL A 87 -2.48 -7.66 5.35
CA VAL A 87 -2.71 -6.38 6.06
C VAL A 87 -2.29 -5.18 5.21
N GLY A 88 -1.14 -5.25 4.54
CA GLY A 88 -0.64 -4.19 3.69
C GLY A 88 -1.51 -3.94 2.45
N GLU A 89 -1.95 -4.99 1.76
CA GLU A 89 -2.84 -4.86 0.60
C GLU A 89 -4.19 -4.26 0.97
N ARG A 90 -4.78 -4.74 2.08
CA ARG A 90 -6.05 -4.21 2.58
C ARG A 90 -5.92 -2.75 2.99
N LEU A 91 -4.85 -2.39 3.70
CA LEU A 91 -4.57 -1.01 4.07
C LEU A 91 -4.42 -0.13 2.83
N ARG A 92 -3.61 -0.55 1.85
CA ARG A 92 -3.40 0.16 0.58
C ARG A 92 -4.70 0.43 -0.17
N LYS A 93 -5.58 -0.58 -0.27
CA LYS A 93 -6.89 -0.41 -0.90
C LYS A 93 -7.73 0.62 -0.16
N ASN A 94 -7.78 0.55 1.17
CA ASN A 94 -8.51 1.54 1.98
C ASN A 94 -7.92 2.95 1.88
N VAL A 95 -6.59 3.08 1.78
CA VAL A 95 -5.91 4.36 1.52
C VAL A 95 -6.38 4.94 0.18
N ALA A 96 -6.37 4.13 -0.88
CA ALA A 96 -6.79 4.58 -2.20
C ALA A 96 -8.25 5.07 -2.19
N ILE A 97 -9.15 4.34 -1.53
CA ILE A 97 -10.57 4.73 -1.38
C ILE A 97 -10.70 6.07 -0.64
N LEU A 98 -9.93 6.27 0.44
CA LEU A 98 -9.93 7.53 1.18
C LEU A 98 -9.41 8.68 0.30
N LEU A 99 -8.27 8.49 -0.36
CA LEU A 99 -7.62 9.53 -1.16
C LEU A 99 -8.44 9.93 -2.38
N GLU A 100 -9.10 8.99 -3.05
CA GLU A 100 -9.99 9.27 -4.18
C GLU A 100 -11.09 10.29 -3.83
N TRP A 101 -11.46 10.35 -2.54
CA TRP A 101 -12.43 11.32 -2.06
C TRP A 101 -11.84 12.62 -1.56
N THR A 102 -10.78 12.53 -0.77
CA THR A 102 -10.22 13.69 -0.08
C THR A 102 -9.45 14.59 -1.02
N VAL A 103 -9.00 14.04 -2.16
CA VAL A 103 -8.18 14.73 -3.14
C VAL A 103 -9.05 15.17 -4.33
N PRO A 104 -8.96 16.44 -4.77
CA PRO A 104 -9.68 16.91 -5.96
C PRO A 104 -9.36 16.06 -7.20
N LYS A 105 -10.37 15.78 -8.02
CA LYS A 105 -10.21 14.95 -9.24
C LYS A 105 -9.11 15.45 -10.17
N SER A 106 -8.99 16.77 -10.37
CA SER A 106 -7.94 17.36 -11.19
C SER A 106 -6.52 17.06 -10.68
N TYR A 107 -6.37 16.90 -9.37
CA TYR A 107 -5.10 16.50 -8.75
C TYR A 107 -4.87 14.99 -8.92
N MET A 108 -5.89 14.18 -8.67
CA MET A 108 -5.81 12.72 -8.84
C MET A 108 -5.47 12.32 -10.28
N GLU A 109 -6.02 13.01 -11.28
CA GLU A 109 -5.71 12.74 -12.70
C GLU A 109 -4.26 13.08 -13.06
N LYS A 110 -3.68 14.16 -12.52
CA LYS A 110 -2.25 14.46 -12.71
C LYS A 110 -1.37 13.33 -12.17
N PHE A 111 -1.69 12.83 -10.97
CA PHE A 111 -0.96 11.73 -10.35
C PHE A 111 -1.04 10.43 -11.17
N LYS A 112 -2.22 10.12 -11.74
CA LYS A 112 -2.39 8.99 -12.65
C LYS A 112 -1.54 9.16 -13.91
N HIS A 113 -1.49 10.36 -14.50
CA HIS A 113 -0.64 10.64 -15.67
C HIS A 113 0.85 10.50 -15.36
N GLU A 114 1.28 10.88 -14.16
CA GLU A 114 2.65 10.76 -13.67
C GLU A 114 3.01 9.34 -13.22
N ARG A 115 2.06 8.38 -13.26
CA ARG A 115 2.22 6.99 -12.80
C ARG A 115 2.69 6.88 -11.35
N ARG A 116 2.31 7.84 -10.51
CA ARG A 116 2.65 7.85 -9.09
C ARG A 116 1.75 6.89 -8.32
N SER A 117 2.33 6.28 -7.30
CA SER A 117 1.65 5.33 -6.42
C SER A 117 0.76 6.04 -5.39
N THR A 118 -0.19 5.29 -4.81
CA THR A 118 -1.04 5.75 -3.69
C THR A 118 -0.18 6.19 -2.50
N GLU A 119 0.91 5.48 -2.26
CA GLU A 119 1.90 5.73 -1.22
C GLU A 119 2.60 7.10 -1.42
N GLU A 120 3.02 7.41 -2.64
CA GLU A 120 3.66 8.70 -2.97
C GLU A 120 2.69 9.87 -2.84
N LEU A 121 1.43 9.69 -3.24
CA LEU A 121 0.39 10.72 -3.04
C LEU A 121 0.14 10.96 -1.54
N LEU A 122 0.08 9.89 -0.75
CA LEU A 122 -0.09 9.99 0.70
C LEU A 122 1.07 10.75 1.35
N GLU A 123 2.32 10.48 0.95
CA GLU A 123 3.51 11.22 1.42
C GLU A 123 3.42 12.70 1.09
N GLU A 124 3.00 13.06 -0.13
CA GLU A 124 2.94 14.45 -0.54
C GLU A 124 1.89 15.26 0.24
N LEU A 125 0.73 14.68 0.51
CA LEU A 125 -0.33 15.34 1.28
C LEU A 125 0.01 15.50 2.77
N THR A 126 0.94 14.69 3.26
CA THR A 126 1.32 14.61 4.68
C THR A 126 2.62 15.30 5.00
N SER A 127 3.41 15.66 3.97
CA SER A 127 4.57 16.54 4.06
C SER A 127 4.24 17.94 4.59
#